data_AF-A0A919QC90-F1
#
_entry.id   AF-A0A919QC90-F1
#
_cell.length_a   1.000
_cell.length_b   1.000
_cell.length_c   1.000
_cell.angle_alpha   90.00
_cell.angle_beta   90.00
_cell.angle_gamma   90.00
#
_symmetry.space_group_name_H-M   'P 1'
#
loop_
_entity.id
_entity.type
_entity.pdbx_description
1 polymer ?
#
loop_
_entity_poly.entity_id
_entity_poly.type
_entity_poly.pdbx_seq_one_letter_code
_entity_poly.pdbx_strand_id
1 'polypeptide(L)'
;MTLPTYEEAYAKALDRPAFSNGTESECWFESNCYRCVHDAPFQRGTATEGCPLIMVAYMERTPAEWMEKNRSRLGDQYTCIYFRDEDDPGPDEPTPIPDPPGQDALFPRESFERPCRMFADTRPVDAEVVA
;
A
#
# COMPACT_ATOMS: atom_id res chain seq x y z
N MET A 1 -6.02 -1.32 6.34
CA MET A 1 -5.61 0.10 6.38
C MET A 1 -6.54 0.87 5.47
N THR A 2 -6.97 2.05 5.89
CA THR A 2 -7.87 2.93 5.12
C THR A 2 -7.03 3.99 4.41
N LEU A 3 -7.42 4.37 3.19
CA LEU A 3 -6.78 5.48 2.48
C LEU A 3 -6.90 6.78 3.30
N PRO A 4 -5.83 7.60 3.36
CA PRO A 4 -5.91 8.93 3.96
C PRO A 4 -6.77 9.86 3.11
N THR A 5 -7.28 10.92 3.71
CA THR A 5 -7.88 12.03 2.95
C THR A 5 -6.81 12.79 2.16
N TYR A 6 -7.24 13.58 1.16
CA TYR A 6 -6.33 14.44 0.39
C TYR A 6 -5.52 15.39 1.28
N GLU A 7 -6.19 16.06 2.23
CA GLU A 7 -5.53 17.02 3.13
C GLU A 7 -4.47 16.35 4.01
N GLU A 8 -4.77 15.16 4.55
CA GLU A 8 -3.83 14.40 5.36
C GLU A 8 -2.62 13.92 4.55
N ALA A 9 -2.85 13.45 3.32
CA ALA A 9 -1.80 13.02 2.41
C ALA A 9 -0.93 14.19 1.97
N TYR A 10 -1.53 15.32 1.60
CA TYR A 10 -0.83 16.53 1.15
C TYR A 10 0.06 17.11 2.26
N ALA A 11 -0.43 17.13 3.50
CA ALA A 11 0.31 17.64 4.65
C ALA A 11 1.55 16.78 4.98
N LYS A 12 1.51 15.47 4.71
CA LYS A 12 2.62 14.53 4.95
C LYS A 12 3.55 14.37 3.75
N ALA A 13 3.11 14.78 2.56
CA ALA A 13 3.84 14.59 1.33
C ALA A 13 5.18 15.31 1.34
N LEU A 14 6.16 14.73 0.64
CA LEU A 14 7.43 15.39 0.40
C LEU A 14 7.19 16.53 -0.60
N ASP A 15 7.71 17.72 -0.25
CA ASP A 15 7.61 18.92 -1.08
C ASP A 15 8.62 18.90 -2.25
N ARG A 16 8.45 17.89 -3.11
CA ARG A 16 9.18 17.71 -4.36
C ARG A 16 8.35 16.88 -5.34
N PRO A 17 8.48 17.11 -6.64
CA PRO A 17 7.85 16.26 -7.65
C PRO A 17 8.30 14.80 -7.52
N ALA A 18 7.35 13.88 -7.67
CA ALA A 18 7.64 12.44 -7.67
C ALA A 18 8.42 12.02 -8.93
N PHE A 19 8.23 12.73 -10.04
CA PHE A 19 8.78 12.41 -11.35
C PHE A 19 9.53 13.60 -11.93
N SER A 20 10.51 13.31 -12.79
CA SER A 20 11.34 14.35 -13.43
C SER A 20 10.62 15.01 -14.62
N ASN A 21 9.62 14.35 -15.19
CA ASN A 21 8.84 14.82 -16.34
C ASN A 21 7.50 14.06 -16.46
N GLY A 22 6.63 14.53 -17.36
CA GLY A 22 5.31 13.93 -17.61
C GLY A 22 5.34 12.51 -18.17
N THR A 23 6.38 12.12 -18.92
CA THR A 23 6.51 10.75 -19.44
C THR A 23 6.78 9.76 -18.31
N GLU A 24 7.66 10.12 -17.37
CA GLU A 24 7.93 9.32 -16.17
C GLU A 24 6.67 9.12 -15.32
N SER A 25 5.87 10.18 -15.15
CA SER A 25 4.62 10.10 -14.41
C SER A 25 3.61 9.22 -15.12
N GLU A 26 3.42 9.40 -16.43
CA GLU A 26 2.43 8.63 -17.19
C GLU A 26 2.74 7.14 -17.19
N CYS A 27 3.99 6.75 -17.46
CA CYS A 27 4.40 5.34 -17.41
C CYS A 27 4.16 4.71 -16.04
N TRP A 28 4.38 5.47 -14.96
CA TRP A 28 4.12 4.97 -13.60
C TRP A 28 2.61 4.91 -13.29
N PHE A 29 1.82 5.89 -13.73
CA PHE A 29 0.36 5.89 -13.55
C PHE A 29 -0.31 4.74 -14.31
N GLU A 30 0.06 4.49 -15.56
CA GLU A 30 -0.43 3.34 -16.34
C GLU A 30 -0.09 2.00 -15.66
N SER A 31 1.11 1.91 -15.10
CA SER A 31 1.58 0.68 -14.44
C SER A 31 0.96 0.46 -13.05
N ASN A 32 0.39 1.49 -12.42
CA ASN A 32 -0.04 1.44 -11.01
C ASN A 32 -1.42 2.08 -10.80
N CYS A 33 -1.55 3.40 -10.96
CA CYS A 33 -2.78 4.10 -10.60
C CYS A 33 -3.99 3.71 -11.47
N TYR A 34 -3.85 3.62 -12.79
CA TYR A 34 -4.99 3.39 -13.69
C TYR A 34 -5.58 1.98 -13.61
N ARG A 35 -4.84 1.05 -13.01
CA ARG A 35 -5.27 -0.32 -12.72
C ARG A 35 -5.67 -0.52 -11.25
N CYS A 36 -5.66 0.54 -10.44
CA CYS A 36 -5.91 0.45 -9.01
C CYS A 36 -7.40 0.63 -8.71
N VAL A 37 -7.97 -0.24 -7.89
CA VAL A 37 -9.40 -0.16 -7.47
C VAL A 37 -9.78 1.18 -6.83
N HIS A 38 -8.80 1.86 -6.23
CA HIS A 38 -9.00 3.14 -5.55
C HIS A 38 -9.12 4.32 -6.51
N ASP A 39 -8.57 4.21 -7.72
CA ASP A 39 -8.68 5.25 -8.76
C ASP A 39 -9.75 4.90 -9.82
N ALA A 40 -10.14 3.63 -9.89
CA ALA A 40 -11.12 3.13 -10.84
C ALA A 40 -12.45 3.91 -10.93
N PRO A 41 -13.06 4.44 -9.85
CA PRO A 41 -14.29 5.21 -9.98
C PRO A 41 -14.09 6.53 -10.76
N PHE A 42 -12.94 7.19 -10.60
CA PHE A 42 -12.54 8.35 -11.40
C PHE A 42 -12.39 7.97 -12.88
N GLN A 43 -11.72 6.86 -13.17
CA GLN A 43 -11.55 6.35 -14.54
C GLN A 43 -12.89 6.00 -15.22
N ARG A 44 -13.89 5.58 -14.43
CA ARG A 44 -15.26 5.30 -14.89
C ARG A 44 -16.15 6.55 -15.01
N GLY A 45 -15.61 7.76 -14.82
CA GLY A 45 -16.30 9.03 -15.04
C GLY A 45 -16.87 9.66 -13.76
N THR A 46 -16.57 9.13 -12.58
CA THR A 46 -16.97 9.75 -11.30
C THR A 46 -15.85 10.68 -10.84
N ALA A 47 -15.80 11.88 -11.42
CA ALA A 47 -14.69 12.82 -11.27
C ALA A 47 -14.34 13.21 -9.82
N THR A 48 -15.27 13.02 -8.88
CA THR A 48 -15.09 13.33 -7.45
C THR A 48 -14.59 12.13 -6.62
N GLU A 49 -14.44 10.95 -7.21
CA GLU A 49 -14.13 9.69 -6.51
C GLU A 49 -12.84 9.04 -7.05
N GLY A 50 -11.72 9.76 -6.96
CA GLY A 50 -10.39 9.26 -7.31
C GLY A 50 -9.51 8.99 -6.09
N CYS A 51 -8.36 8.36 -6.33
CA CYS A 51 -7.42 8.12 -5.23
C CYS A 51 -6.81 9.46 -4.77
N PRO A 52 -6.89 9.83 -3.48
CA PRO A 52 -6.37 11.12 -3.01
C PRO A 52 -4.85 11.24 -3.21
N LEU A 53 -4.13 10.11 -3.24
CA LEU A 53 -2.69 10.08 -3.45
C LEU A 53 -2.27 10.46 -4.87
N ILE A 54 -3.07 10.11 -5.90
CA ILE A 54 -2.76 10.54 -7.27
C ILE A 54 -2.92 12.06 -7.40
N MET A 55 -3.92 12.64 -6.73
CA MET A 55 -4.12 14.08 -6.70
C MET A 55 -2.94 14.82 -6.06
N VAL A 56 -2.38 14.30 -4.97
CA VAL A 56 -1.17 14.85 -4.35
C VAL A 56 0.00 14.86 -5.34
N ALA A 57 0.15 13.82 -6.15
CA ALA A 57 1.18 13.75 -7.19
C ALA A 57 0.98 14.76 -8.32
N TYR A 58 -0.27 14.99 -8.74
CA TYR A 58 -0.60 16.06 -9.69
C TYR A 58 -0.32 17.46 -9.14
N MET A 59 -0.34 17.64 -7.82
CA MET A 59 0.04 18.89 -7.15
C MET A 59 1.55 19.02 -6.93
N GLU A 60 2.36 18.34 -7.76
CA GLU A 60 3.83 18.38 -7.77
C GLU A 60 4.49 17.94 -6.45
N ARG A 61 3.82 17.08 -5.68
CA ARG A 61 4.35 16.51 -4.43
C ARG A 61 4.50 15.00 -4.51
N THR A 62 5.34 14.44 -3.65
CA THR A 62 5.49 12.98 -3.55
C THR A 62 4.71 12.46 -2.34
N PRO A 63 3.65 11.66 -2.51
CA PRO A 63 2.93 11.05 -1.40
C PRO A 63 3.87 10.23 -0.49
N ALA A 64 3.69 10.32 0.83
CA ALA A 64 4.53 9.59 1.80
C ALA A 64 4.31 8.06 1.72
N GLU A 65 3.16 7.67 1.18
CA GLU A 65 2.72 6.30 0.93
C GLU A 65 3.46 5.62 -0.22
N TRP A 66 4.22 6.38 -1.01
CA TRP A 66 5.01 5.88 -2.14
C TRP A 66 6.43 5.61 -1.69
N MET A 67 6.74 4.33 -1.47
CA MET A 67 8.08 3.88 -1.10
C MET A 67 8.96 3.88 -2.35
N GLU A 68 10.02 4.67 -2.30
CA GLU A 68 10.99 4.79 -3.39
C GLU A 68 11.72 3.47 -3.64
N LYS A 69 11.80 3.07 -4.91
CA LYS A 69 12.55 1.88 -5.37
C LYS A 69 13.75 2.32 -6.20
N ASN A 70 13.72 2.04 -7.50
CA ASN A 70 14.77 2.39 -8.45
C ASN A 70 14.25 3.47 -9.40
N ARG A 71 14.70 4.71 -9.19
CA ARG A 71 14.34 5.86 -10.03
C ARG A 71 14.69 5.70 -11.51
N SER A 72 15.69 4.89 -11.84
CA SER A 72 16.15 4.70 -13.22
C SER A 72 15.25 3.74 -14.02
N ARG A 73 14.28 3.08 -13.38
CA ARG A 73 13.35 2.16 -14.05
C ARG A 73 11.98 2.82 -14.22
N LEU A 74 11.67 3.21 -15.45
CA LEU A 74 10.36 3.73 -15.82
C LEU A 74 9.25 2.73 -15.47
N GLY A 75 8.18 3.21 -14.85
CA GLY A 75 7.02 2.40 -14.42
C GLY A 75 7.18 1.71 -13.06
N ASP A 76 8.37 1.69 -12.48
CA ASP A 76 8.69 0.95 -11.23
C ASP A 76 9.48 1.82 -10.23
N GLN A 77 9.37 3.15 -10.34
CA GLN A 77 10.11 4.09 -9.48
C GLN A 77 9.64 4.03 -8.02
N TYR A 78 8.38 3.68 -7.77
CA TYR A 78 7.76 3.62 -6.45
C TYR A 78 6.88 2.38 -6.26
N THR A 79 6.77 1.91 -5.02
CA THR A 79 5.70 1.03 -4.55
C THR A 79 4.73 1.83 -3.68
N CYS A 80 3.45 1.88 -4.06
CA CYS A 80 2.40 2.45 -3.23
C CYS A 80 1.90 1.41 -2.22
N ILE A 81 1.89 1.74 -0.92
CA ILE A 81 1.43 0.83 0.14
C ILE A 81 -0.07 0.51 0.09
N TYR A 82 -0.85 1.33 -0.61
CA TYR A 82 -2.29 1.16 -0.80
C TYR A 82 -2.66 0.59 -2.16
N PHE A 83 -1.68 0.27 -3.01
CA PHE A 83 -1.97 -0.29 -4.34
C PHE A 83 -2.75 -1.61 -4.23
N ARG A 84 -3.77 -1.73 -5.06
CA ARG A 84 -4.70 -2.87 -5.16
C ARG A 84 -5.14 -2.98 -6.61
N ASP A 85 -4.68 -4.00 -7.31
CA ASP A 85 -5.06 -4.25 -8.70
C ASP A 85 -6.56 -4.57 -8.79
N GLU A 86 -7.24 -4.17 -9.87
CA GLU A 86 -8.67 -4.49 -10.07
C GLU A 86 -8.94 -6.00 -10.17
N ASP A 87 -7.95 -6.78 -10.62
CA ASP A 87 -8.04 -8.24 -10.69
C ASP A 87 -7.56 -8.93 -9.39
N ASP A 88 -7.11 -8.18 -8.38
CA ASP A 88 -6.82 -8.73 -7.05
C ASP A 88 -8.15 -9.17 -6.43
N PRO A 89 -8.38 -10.48 -6.14
CA PRO A 89 -9.62 -10.98 -5.53
C PRO A 89 -9.90 -10.39 -4.13
N GLY A 90 -9.09 -9.45 -3.68
CA GLY A 90 -9.11 -8.90 -2.35
C GLY A 90 -8.31 -9.80 -1.42
N PRO A 91 -8.21 -9.46 -0.13
CA PRO A 91 -7.73 -10.43 0.82
C PRO A 91 -8.76 -11.57 0.86
N ASP A 92 -8.45 -12.72 0.28
CA ASP A 92 -8.51 -13.90 1.13
C ASP A 92 -7.52 -13.58 2.26
N GLU A 93 -8.00 -13.04 3.38
CA GLU A 93 -7.20 -13.08 4.61
C GLU A 93 -6.73 -14.53 4.72
N PRO A 94 -5.43 -14.80 4.92
CA PRO A 94 -4.98 -16.14 5.21
C PRO A 94 -5.79 -16.59 6.43
N THR A 95 -6.85 -17.34 6.17
CA THR A 95 -7.75 -17.80 7.21
C THR A 95 -6.89 -18.75 8.02
N PRO A 96 -6.73 -18.49 9.33
CA PRO A 96 -5.86 -19.31 10.14
C PRO A 96 -6.31 -20.77 9.97
N ILE A 97 -5.39 -21.66 9.59
CA ILE A 97 -5.72 -23.08 9.47
C ILE A 97 -6.31 -23.51 10.82
N PRO A 98 -7.51 -24.15 10.84
CA PRO A 98 -8.09 -24.63 12.09
C PRO A 98 -7.11 -25.59 12.77
N ASP A 99 -7.01 -25.50 14.10
CA ASP A 99 -6.13 -26.39 14.85
C ASP A 99 -6.58 -27.84 14.64
N PRO A 100 -5.67 -28.77 14.28
CA PRO A 100 -6.03 -30.18 14.12
C PRO A 100 -6.63 -30.73 15.42
N PRO A 101 -7.70 -31.55 15.34
CA PRO A 101 -8.34 -32.09 16.53
C PRO A 101 -7.34 -32.90 17.37
N GLY A 102 -7.19 -32.53 18.64
CA GLY A 102 -6.35 -33.24 19.61
C GLY A 102 -4.90 -32.75 19.74
N GLN A 103 -4.50 -31.68 19.04
CA GLN A 103 -3.14 -31.13 19.20
C GLN A 103 -3.00 -29.97 20.18
N ASP A 104 -4.09 -29.33 20.62
CA ASP A 104 -4.08 -28.08 21.40
C ASP A 104 -3.16 -26.99 20.80
N ALA A 105 -3.31 -25.73 21.23
CA ALA A 105 -2.42 -24.67 20.80
C ALA A 105 -1.16 -24.64 21.69
N LEU A 106 0.04 -24.48 21.09
CA LEU A 106 1.27 -24.29 21.86
C LEU A 106 1.22 -23.02 22.72
N PHE A 107 0.52 -21.99 22.25
CA PHE A 107 0.27 -20.72 22.93
C PHE A 107 -1.12 -20.17 22.54
N PRO A 108 -1.74 -19.30 23.37
CA PRO A 108 -2.99 -18.61 23.03
C PRO A 108 -2.84 -17.78 21.74
N ARG A 109 -3.83 -17.88 20.84
CA ARG A 109 -3.83 -17.21 19.52
C ARG A 109 -3.98 -15.69 19.58
N GLU A 110 -4.67 -15.18 20.61
CA GLU A 110 -5.08 -13.77 20.74
C GLU A 110 -3.91 -12.78 20.61
N SER A 111 -2.71 -13.15 21.07
CA SER A 111 -1.51 -12.29 21.00
C SER A 111 -0.85 -12.22 19.62
N PHE A 112 -1.20 -13.13 18.70
CA PHE A 112 -0.63 -13.25 17.36
C PHE A 112 -1.59 -12.81 16.25
N GLU A 113 -2.87 -12.65 16.57
CA GLU A 113 -3.90 -12.08 15.70
C GLU A 113 -3.70 -10.55 15.61
N ARG A 114 -2.77 -10.11 14.76
CA ARG A 114 -2.52 -8.68 14.54
C ARG A 114 -3.43 -8.12 13.43
N PRO A 115 -3.96 -6.90 13.59
CA PRO A 115 -4.75 -6.21 12.55
C PRO A 115 -3.90 -5.69 11.37
N CYS A 116 -2.61 -6.00 11.33
CA CYS A 116 -1.63 -5.44 10.39
C CYS A 116 -1.16 -6.53 9.43
N ARG A 117 -1.21 -6.27 8.12
CA ARG A 117 -0.58 -7.14 7.11
C ARG A 117 0.93 -7.21 7.38
N MET A 118 1.45 -8.43 7.49
CA MET A 118 2.89 -8.70 7.48
C MET A 118 3.45 -8.32 6.12
N PHE A 119 3.94 -7.09 5.97
CA PHE A 119 5.07 -6.86 5.07
C PHE A 119 6.28 -7.34 5.86
N ALA A 120 6.84 -8.49 5.49
CA ALA A 120 7.93 -9.11 6.23
C ALA A 120 9.16 -8.19 6.25
N ASP A 121 9.28 -7.36 7.27
CA ASP A 121 10.57 -6.98 7.81
C ASP A 121 11.09 -8.19 8.58
N THR A 122 11.95 -8.98 7.92
CA THR A 122 12.50 -10.24 8.46
C THR A 122 13.59 -10.01 9.50
N ARG A 123 13.75 -8.79 10.01
CA ARG A 123 14.69 -8.53 11.11
C ARG A 123 14.21 -9.24 12.37
N PRO A 124 14.98 -10.20 12.92
CA PRO A 124 14.60 -10.87 14.15
C PRO A 124 14.51 -9.83 15.27
N VAL A 125 13.38 -9.83 15.98
CA VAL A 125 13.23 -9.09 17.22
C VAL A 125 13.80 -10.01 18.30
N ASP A 126 14.86 -9.57 18.99
CA ASP A 126 15.43 -10.32 20.10
C ASP A 126 14.34 -10.48 21.18
N ALA A 127 13.89 -11.71 21.39
CA ALA A 127 12.97 -12.03 22.46
C ALA A 127 13.75 -12.00 23.78
N GLU A 128 13.45 -11.05 24.66
CA GLU A 128 13.96 -11.08 26.03
C GLU A 128 13.46 -12.35 26.72
N VAL A 129 14.39 -13.24 27.05
CA VAL A 129 14.14 -14.42 27.86
C VAL A 129 13.90 -13.95 29.30
N VAL A 130 12.63 -13.92 29.72
CA VAL A 130 12.28 -13.73 31.12
C VAL A 130 12.64 -15.02 31.87
N ALA A 131 13.58 -14.89 32.81
CA ALA A 131 14.11 -15.97 33.65
C ALA A 131 13.11 -16.50 34.68
#